data_AF-A0A7U3UQ78-F1
#
_entry.id   AF-A0A7U3UQ78-F1
#
_cell.length_a   1.000
_cell.length_b   1.000
_cell.length_c   1.000
_cell.angle_alpha   90.00
_cell.angle_beta   90.00
_cell.angle_gamma   90.00
#
_symmetry.space_group_name_H-M   'P 1'
#
loop_
_entity.id
_entity.type
_entity.pdbx_description
1 polymer ?
#
loop_
_entity_poly.entity_id
_entity_poly.type
_entity_poly.pdbx_seq_one_letter_code
_entity_poly.pdbx_strand_id
1 'polypeptide(L)' 'MLSAAEATLEQGAEDEADWRRIKAKLYAPPKGQRGPQRRARPPGMGMDMGQAQSLAAQLAAEDARMTGSRTG' A
#
# COMPACT_ATOMS: atom_id res chain seq x y z
N MET A 1 -18.05 -17.95 7.27
CA MET A 1 -18.08 -18.68 8.55
C MET A 1 -16.70 -18.55 9.16
N LEU A 2 -16.55 -17.81 10.26
CA LEU A 2 -15.30 -17.74 11.03
C LEU A 2 -15.10 -19.07 11.74
N SER A 3 -13.87 -19.60 11.75
CA SER A 3 -13.58 -20.90 12.38
C SER A 3 -13.88 -20.81 13.88
N ALA A 4 -14.48 -21.85 14.49
CA ALA A 4 -14.81 -21.86 15.92
C ALA A 4 -13.57 -21.62 16.84
N ALA A 5 -12.37 -21.89 16.32
CA ALA A 5 -11.11 -21.60 16.99
C ALA A 5 -10.73 -20.10 16.98
N GLU A 6 -11.21 -19.34 16.00
CA GLU A 6 -10.95 -17.89 15.91
C GLU A 6 -11.85 -17.14 16.88
N ALA A 7 -13.13 -17.52 16.96
CA ALA A 7 -14.11 -16.87 17.84
C ALA A 7 -13.74 -16.96 19.34
N THR A 8 -13.14 -18.06 19.78
CA THR A 8 -12.69 -18.24 21.17
C THR A 8 -11.46 -17.39 21.51
N LEU A 9 -10.56 -17.18 20.54
CA LEU A 9 -9.39 -16.32 20.70
C LEU A 9 -9.76 -14.83 20.69
N GLU A 10 -10.78 -14.45 19.92
CA GLU A 10 -11.29 -13.09 19.87
C GLU A 10 -12.05 -12.72 21.15
N GLN A 11 -12.83 -13.65 21.74
CA GLN A 11 -13.54 -13.43 23.01
C GLN A 11 -12.62 -13.31 24.23
N GLY A 12 -11.38 -13.80 24.14
CA GLY A 12 -10.37 -13.69 25.21
C GLY A 12 -9.51 -12.42 25.13
N ALA A 13 -9.71 -11.55 24.14
CA ALA A 13 -8.99 -10.28 24.04
C ALA A 13 -9.66 -9.23 24.94
N GLU A 14 -8.93 -8.74 25.94
CA GLU A 14 -9.44 -7.70 26.86
C GLU A 14 -9.53 -6.33 26.18
N ASP A 15 -8.64 -6.06 25.22
CA ASP A 15 -8.54 -4.79 24.49
C ASP A 15 -8.32 -4.98 22.98
N GLU A 16 -8.70 -3.97 22.20
CA GLU A 16 -8.52 -3.90 20.73
C GLU A 16 -7.03 -4.05 20.34
N ALA A 17 -6.11 -3.56 21.16
CA ALA A 17 -4.67 -3.71 20.94
C ALA A 17 -4.24 -5.18 21.02
N ASP A 18 -4.85 -5.96 21.91
CA ASP A 18 -4.56 -7.38 22.08
C ASP A 18 -5.23 -8.22 21.02
N TRP A 19 -6.45 -7.86 20.59
CA TRP A 19 -7.09 -8.47 19.42
C TRP A 19 -6.19 -8.35 18.18
N ARG A 20 -5.63 -7.17 17.92
CA ARG A 20 -4.70 -6.94 16.80
C ARG A 20 -3.43 -7.79 16.90
N ARG A 21 -2.88 -7.96 18.11
CA ARG A 21 -1.69 -8.80 18.33
C ARG A 21 -2.00 -10.27 18.11
N ILE A 22 -3.14 -10.75 18.60
CA ILE A 22 -3.58 -12.14 18.42
C ILE A 22 -3.78 -12.41 16.94
N LYS A 23 -4.50 -11.53 16.24
CA LYS A 23 -4.73 -11.63 14.79
C LYS A 23 -3.42 -11.59 14.00
N ALA A 24 -2.51 -10.68 14.35
CA ALA A 24 -1.19 -10.60 13.71
C ALA A 24 -0.36 -11.87 13.90
N LYS A 25 -0.49 -12.55 15.05
CA LYS A 25 0.18 -13.84 15.31
C LYS A 25 -0.49 -14.99 14.56
N LEU A 26 -1.82 -15.04 14.55
CA LEU A 26 -2.61 -16.11 13.93
C LEU A 26 -2.41 -16.15 12.42
N TYR A 27 -2.37 -14.98 11.78
CA TYR A 27 -2.18 -14.83 10.35
C TYR A 27 -0.73 -14.51 9.96
N ALA A 28 0.22 -14.60 10.90
CA ALA A 28 1.63 -14.43 10.57
C ALA A 28 2.12 -15.60 9.71
N PRO A 29 2.92 -15.34 8.66
CA PRO A 29 3.66 -16.38 7.98
C PRO A 29 4.55 -17.15 8.97
N PRO A 30 4.72 -18.47 8.81
CA PRO A 30 5.53 -19.28 9.71
C PRO A 30 6.98 -18.79 9.77
N LYS A 31 7.62 -18.99 10.93
CA LYS A 31 9.00 -18.56 11.18
C LYS A 31 9.92 -19.19 10.14
N GLY A 32 10.57 -18.37 9.32
CA GLY A 32 11.43 -18.80 8.21
C GLY A 32 10.89 -18.49 6.81
N GLN A 33 9.57 -18.30 6.64
CA GLN A 33 8.97 -17.80 5.38
C GLN A 33 8.91 -16.27 5.30
N ARG A 34 9.20 -15.60 6.42
CA ARG A 34 9.54 -14.18 6.43
C ARG A 34 10.91 -14.00 5.78
N GLY A 35 10.99 -14.21 4.47
CA GLY A 35 12.13 -13.78 3.67
C GLY A 35 12.41 -12.30 3.94
N PRO A 36 13.64 -11.82 3.71
CA PRO A 36 13.99 -10.44 3.98
C PRO A 36 12.97 -9.53 3.31
N GLN A 37 12.15 -8.84 4.11
CA GLN A 37 11.24 -7.79 3.65
C GLN A 37 12.05 -6.55 3.29
N ARG A 38 13.12 -6.73 2.50
CA ARG A 38 13.55 -5.70 1.58
C ARG A 38 12.38 -5.60 0.63
N ARG A 39 11.70 -4.46 0.61
CA ARG A 39 10.85 -4.07 -0.49
C ARG A 39 11.74 -4.13 -1.73
N ALA A 40 11.83 -5.29 -2.35
CA ALA A 40 12.46 -5.48 -3.64
C ALA A 40 11.48 -4.81 -4.60
N ARG A 41 11.54 -3.48 -4.65
CA ARG A 41 11.02 -2.75 -5.79
C ARG A 41 11.78 -3.34 -6.97
N PRO A 42 11.12 -4.01 -7.91
CA PRO A 42 11.84 -4.62 -9.00
C PRO A 42 12.65 -3.52 -9.70
N PRO A 43 13.93 -3.77 -10.03
CA PRO A 43 14.71 -2.79 -10.79
C PRO A 43 13.92 -2.49 -12.07
N GLY A 44 13.62 -1.20 -12.30
CA GLY A 44 12.81 -0.75 -13.44
C GLY A 44 11.33 -0.50 -13.16
N MET A 45 10.83 -0.71 -11.93
CA MET A 45 9.43 -0.40 -11.57
C MET A 45 9.29 1.03 -11.03
N GLY A 46 9.78 2.01 -11.79
CA GLY A 46 9.71 3.43 -11.47
C GLY A 46 9.94 4.27 -12.71
N MET A 47 9.18 5.35 -12.83
CA MET A 47 9.39 6.35 -13.87
C MET A 47 10.76 6.98 -13.64
N ASP A 48 11.63 6.96 -14.65
CA ASP A 48 12.91 7.66 -14.58
C ASP A 48 12.69 9.17 -14.39
N MET A 49 13.64 9.88 -13.80
CA MET A 49 13.53 11.33 -13.58
C MET A 49 13.29 12.08 -14.90
N GLY A 50 13.90 11.64 -16.00
CA GLY A 50 13.63 12.21 -17.33
C GLY A 50 12.19 11.95 -17.81
N GLN A 51 11.66 10.75 -17.57
CA GLN A 51 10.26 10.43 -17.88
C GLN A 51 9.29 11.25 -17.04
N ALA A 52 9.55 11.43 -15.75
CA ALA A 52 8.75 12.27 -14.88
C ALA A 52 8.73 13.74 -15.33
N GLN A 53 9.89 14.30 -15.72
CA GLN A 53 9.98 15.67 -16.26
C GLN A 53 9.20 15.81 -17.58
N SER A 54 9.28 14.81 -18.48
CA SER A 54 8.52 14.84 -19.73
C SER A 54 7.01 14.80 -19.52
N LEU A 55 6.54 14.05 -18.51
CA LEU A 55 5.13 13.98 -18.16
C LEU A 55 4.65 15.31 -17.54
N ALA A 56 5.45 15.88 -16.63
CA ALA A 56 5.16 17.17 -16.02
C ALA A 56 5.09 18.30 -17.07
N ALA A 57 5.98 18.31 -18.06
CA ALA A 57 5.96 19.28 -19.15
C ALA A 57 4.70 19.17 -20.03
N GLN A 58 4.23 17.95 -20.30
CA GLN A 58 2.99 17.73 -21.04
C GLN A 58 1.75 18.23 -20.26
N LEU A 59 1.67 17.91 -18.96
CA LEU A 59 0.61 18.41 -18.07
C LEU A 59 0.59 19.94 -18.01
N ALA A 60 1.75 20.58 -17.87
CA ALA A 60 1.85 22.04 -17.83
C ALA A 60 1.40 22.68 -19.16
N ALA A 61 1.75 22.06 -20.30
CA ALA A 61 1.31 22.53 -21.62
C ALA A 61 -0.19 22.36 -21.83
N GLU A 62 -0.78 21.29 -21.30
CA GLU A 62 -2.22 21.03 -21.35
C GLU A 62 -3.00 22.02 -20.46
N ASP A 63 -2.52 22.27 -19.24
CA ASP A 63 -3.11 23.22 -18.31
C ASP A 63 -3.11 24.66 -18.86
N ALA A 64 -2.02 25.07 -19.52
CA ALA A 64 -1.94 26.37 -20.19
C ALA A 64 -2.97 26.50 -21.32
N ARG A 65 -3.23 25.43 -22.09
CA ARG A 65 -4.25 25.43 -23.16
C ARG A 65 -5.66 25.48 -22.60
N MET A 66 -5.94 24.73 -21.53
CA MET A 66 -7.25 24.74 -20.88
C MET A 66 -7.54 26.10 -20.23
N THR A 67 -6.55 26.71 -19.58
CA THR A 67 -6.67 28.03 -18.96
C THR A 67 -6.86 29.12 -20.02
N GLY A 68 -6.10 29.09 -21.11
CA GLY A 68 -6.24 30.05 -22.21
C GLY A 68 -7.56 29.95 -22.97
N SER A 69 -8.19 28.77 -23.00
CA SER A 69 -9.49 28.55 -23.69
C SER A 69 -10.71 28.96 -22.84
N ARG A 70 -10.56 29.19 -21.54
CA ARG A 70 -11.66 29.55 -20.63
C ARG A 70 -11.88 31.07 -20.52
N THR A 71 -10.93 31.87 -21.01
CA THR A 71 -10.97 33.35 -20.96
C THR A 71 -11.21 34.00 -22.32
N GLY A 72 -11.72 33.25 -23.30
CA GLY A 72 -12.16 33.75 -24.62
C GLY A 72 -13.67 33.80 -24.73
#